data_AF-A0A2K3K579-F1
#
_entry.id   AF-A0A2K3K579-F1
#
_cell.length_a   1.000
_cell.length_b   1.000
_cell.length_c   1.000
_cell.angle_alpha   90.00
_cell.angle_beta   90.00
_cell.angle_gamma   90.00
#
_symmetry.space_group_name_H-M   'P 1'
#
loop_
_entity.id
_entity.type
_entity.pdbx_description
1 polymer ?
#
loop_
_entity_poly.entity_id
_entity_poly.type
_entity_poly.pdbx_seq_one_letter_code
_entity_poly.pdbx_strand_id
1 'polypeptide(L)'
;LKDADKRAAAEGENTNEGVKTWVKQVREVAFCIEDIIDDYLIQVVQQPRVPGCASLLHKLKTMIPRHQIAYEIQDIKSSVRGISERSKRYGFQPNSNSSGSCNAKWHDPRLAALYIEESEVVGFQVPRKILIDWMVKGREERTVVSV
;
A
#
# COMPACT_ATOMS: atom_id res chain seq x y z
N LEU A 1 -8.93 -0.70 0.62
CA LEU A 1 -9.17 -0.77 -0.85
C LEU A 1 -9.46 -2.18 -1.34
N LYS A 2 -8.65 -3.21 -1.03
CA LYS A 2 -8.83 -4.59 -1.52
C LYS A 2 -10.24 -5.18 -1.35
N ASP A 3 -10.94 -4.87 -0.27
CA ASP A 3 -12.33 -5.29 -0.04
C ASP A 3 -13.34 -4.56 -0.94
N ALA A 4 -13.13 -3.26 -1.14
CA ALA A 4 -13.94 -2.44 -2.04
C ALA A 4 -13.70 -2.78 -3.52
N ASP A 5 -12.45 -3.09 -3.90
CA ASP A 5 -12.09 -3.57 -5.24
C ASP A 5 -12.76 -4.91 -5.56
N LYS A 6 -12.89 -5.82 -4.58
CA LYS A 6 -13.60 -7.10 -4.75
C LYS A 6 -15.10 -6.93 -4.93
N ARG A 7 -15.75 -6.02 -4.19
CA ARG A 7 -17.18 -5.71 -4.36
C ARG A 7 -17.47 -5.06 -5.71
N ALA A 8 -16.60 -4.17 -6.15
CA ALA A 8 -16.63 -3.61 -7.50
C ALA A 8 -16.46 -4.68 -8.62
N ALA A 9 -16.03 -5.90 -8.29
CA ALA A 9 -15.98 -7.00 -9.24
C ALA A 9 -17.18 -7.98 -9.12
N ALA A 10 -17.92 -7.95 -8.01
CA ALA A 10 -18.90 -8.99 -7.65
C ALA A 10 -20.38 -8.60 -7.85
N GLU A 11 -20.73 -7.32 -7.95
CA GLU A 11 -22.12 -6.87 -8.11
C GLU A 11 -22.39 -6.30 -9.53
N GLY A 12 -23.58 -6.57 -10.07
CA GLY A 12 -23.96 -6.32 -11.46
C GLY A 12 -23.84 -4.86 -11.94
N GLU A 13 -23.84 -4.69 -13.28
CA GLU A 13 -23.34 -3.54 -14.05
C GLU A 13 -23.70 -2.13 -13.54
N ASN A 14 -24.90 -1.89 -13.00
CA ASN A 14 -25.35 -0.51 -12.71
C ASN A 14 -25.07 -0.02 -11.27
N THR A 15 -25.10 -0.89 -10.25
CA THR A 15 -24.71 -0.51 -8.87
C THR A 15 -23.19 -0.45 -8.71
N ASN A 16 -22.48 -1.11 -9.61
CA ASN A 16 -21.04 -1.24 -9.60
C ASN A 16 -20.30 0.05 -10.01
N GLU A 17 -20.80 0.79 -11.00
CA GLU A 17 -20.10 1.99 -11.51
C GLU A 17 -19.98 3.12 -10.47
N GLY A 18 -20.99 3.28 -9.60
CA GLY A 18 -20.94 4.25 -8.50
C GLY A 18 -19.88 3.88 -7.45
N VAL A 19 -19.79 2.59 -7.09
CA VAL A 19 -18.78 2.07 -6.16
C VAL A 19 -17.38 2.14 -6.78
N LYS A 20 -17.20 1.74 -8.04
CA LYS A 20 -15.94 1.88 -8.78
C LYS A 20 -15.45 3.33 -8.80
N THR A 21 -16.34 4.26 -9.15
CA THR A 21 -16.04 5.69 -9.16
C THR A 21 -15.64 6.19 -7.78
N TRP A 22 -16.37 5.78 -6.74
CA TRP A 22 -16.04 6.12 -5.36
C TRP A 22 -14.66 5.57 -4.95
N VAL A 23 -14.37 4.30 -5.24
CA VAL A 23 -13.06 3.69 -4.95
C VAL A 23 -11.94 4.42 -5.68
N LYS A 24 -12.16 4.79 -6.95
CA LYS A 24 -11.21 5.58 -7.75
C LYS A 24 -10.95 6.93 -7.08
N GLN A 25 -11.98 7.66 -6.69
CA GLN A 25 -11.84 8.95 -5.98
C GLN A 25 -11.07 8.82 -4.67
N VAL A 26 -11.38 7.78 -3.86
CA VAL A 26 -10.65 7.51 -2.61
C VAL A 26 -9.18 7.22 -2.90
N ARG A 27 -8.88 6.47 -3.96
CA ARG A 27 -7.51 6.14 -4.37
C ARG A 27 -6.73 7.37 -4.82
N GLU A 28 -7.33 8.21 -5.66
CA GLU A 28 -6.71 9.46 -6.13
C GLU A 28 -6.36 10.37 -4.95
N VAL A 29 -7.29 10.55 -4.00
CA VAL A 29 -7.02 11.37 -2.81
C VAL A 29 -5.94 10.75 -1.92
N ALA A 30 -5.85 9.42 -1.84
CA ALA A 30 -4.78 8.76 -1.10
C ALA A 30 -3.40 9.05 -1.70
N PHE A 31 -3.27 9.03 -3.03
CA PHE A 31 -2.03 9.41 -3.70
C PHE A 31 -1.69 10.89 -3.50
N CYS A 32 -2.67 11.80 -3.58
CA CYS A 32 -2.41 13.20 -3.27
C CYS A 32 -1.93 13.40 -1.83
N ILE A 33 -2.42 12.62 -0.86
CA ILE A 33 -1.94 12.67 0.53
C ILE A 33 -0.48 12.22 0.61
N GLU A 34 -0.11 11.15 -0.11
CA GLU A 34 1.27 10.67 -0.18
C GLU A 34 2.20 11.74 -0.74
N ASP A 35 1.83 12.37 -1.85
CA ASP A 35 2.60 13.47 -2.48
C ASP A 35 2.84 14.63 -1.48
N ILE A 36 1.80 15.06 -0.75
CA ILE A 36 1.93 16.12 0.27
C ILE A 36 2.88 15.72 1.40
N ILE A 37 2.83 14.46 1.83
CA ILE A 37 3.72 13.95 2.89
C ILE A 37 5.17 13.97 2.39
N ASP A 38 5.41 13.53 1.17
CA ASP A 38 6.75 13.52 0.57
C ASP A 38 7.30 14.94 0.39
N ASP A 39 6.48 15.86 -0.09
CA ASP A 39 6.84 17.29 -0.20
C ASP A 39 7.16 17.89 1.18
N TYR A 40 6.39 17.56 2.21
CA TYR A 40 6.70 17.99 3.58
C TYR A 40 8.04 17.42 4.07
N LEU A 41 8.30 16.14 3.82
CA LEU A 41 9.56 15.50 4.21
C LEU A 41 10.76 16.17 3.54
N ILE A 42 10.69 16.42 2.23
CA ILE A 42 11.77 17.03 1.45
C ILE A 42 11.96 18.50 1.85
N GLN A 43 10.88 19.27 1.87
CA GLN A 43 10.95 20.73 1.98
C GLN A 43 11.09 21.22 3.42
N VAL A 44 10.65 20.43 4.42
CA VAL A 44 10.59 20.86 5.83
C VAL A 44 11.46 20.02 6.75
N VAL A 45 11.47 18.70 6.60
CA VAL A 45 12.15 17.80 7.55
C VAL A 45 13.62 17.61 7.20
N GLN A 46 13.94 17.41 5.92
CA GLN A 46 15.30 17.09 5.47
C GLN A 46 16.21 18.30 5.29
N GLN A 47 15.78 19.52 5.65
CA GLN A 47 16.64 20.69 5.51
C GLN A 47 17.77 20.74 6.57
N PRO A 48 19.01 21.06 6.17
CA PRO A 48 20.15 21.16 7.09
C PRO A 48 19.93 22.21 8.18
N ARG A 49 20.08 21.83 9.45
CA ARG A 49 20.05 22.78 10.56
C ARG A 49 21.32 23.63 10.57
N VAL A 50 21.24 24.85 10.05
CA VAL A 50 22.36 25.79 10.06
C VAL A 50 22.41 26.54 11.42
N PRO A 51 23.54 26.53 12.14
CA PRO A 51 23.68 27.26 13.41
C PRO A 51 23.65 28.78 13.25
N GLY A 52 23.31 29.51 14.32
CA GLY A 52 23.40 30.97 14.40
C GLY A 52 22.27 31.73 13.69
N CYS A 53 22.52 32.98 13.30
CA CYS A 53 21.53 33.88 12.65
C CYS A 53 20.99 33.32 11.33
N ALA A 54 21.73 32.41 10.67
CA ALA A 54 21.28 31.67 9.49
C ALA A 54 20.06 30.77 9.78
N SER A 55 19.82 30.37 11.04
CA SER A 55 18.63 29.61 11.44
C SER A 55 17.32 30.43 11.30
N LEU A 56 17.37 31.75 11.44
CA LEU A 56 16.21 32.63 11.26
C LEU A 56 15.85 32.77 9.77
N LEU A 57 16.87 32.93 8.91
CA LEU A 57 16.70 32.93 7.46
C LEU A 57 16.16 31.58 6.96
N HIS A 58 16.65 30.48 7.54
CA HIS A 58 16.15 29.14 7.24
C HIS A 58 14.68 28.97 7.65
N LYS A 59 14.29 29.43 8.85
CA LYS A 59 12.88 29.40 9.28
C LYS A 59 11.99 30.16 8.30
N LEU A 60 12.37 31.39 7.92
CA LEU A 60 11.65 32.19 6.92
C LEU A 60 11.55 31.48 5.57
N LYS A 61 12.63 30.84 5.11
CA LYS A 61 12.65 30.06 3.85
C LYS A 61 11.69 28.87 3.88
N THR A 62 11.52 28.21 5.04
CA THR A 62 10.57 27.10 5.20
C THR A 62 9.12 27.54 5.44
N MET A 63 8.85 28.83 5.74
CA MET A 63 7.49 29.31 6.01
C MET A 63 6.60 29.27 4.77
N ILE A 64 7.12 29.64 3.60
CA ILE A 64 6.34 29.64 2.34
C ILE A 64 5.92 28.21 1.95
N PRO A 65 6.86 27.22 1.86
CA PRO A 65 6.51 25.81 1.69
C PRO A 65 5.47 25.29 2.68
N ARG A 66 5.64 25.59 3.97
CA ARG A 66 4.69 25.16 5.01
C ARG A 66 3.30 25.73 4.81
N HIS A 67 3.21 26.98 4.34
CA HIS A 67 1.92 27.61 4.07
C HIS A 67 1.23 26.98 2.85
N GLN A 68 2.00 26.69 1.79
CA GLN A 68 1.50 25.98 0.60
C GLN A 68 0.99 24.58 0.96
N ILE A 69 1.80 23.80 1.68
CA ILE A 69 1.41 22.47 2.19
C ILE A 69 0.16 22.55 3.07
N ALA A 70 0.06 23.56 3.95
CA ALA A 70 -1.12 23.73 4.79
C ALA A 70 -2.40 24.02 3.97
N TYR A 71 -2.28 24.77 2.87
CA TYR A 71 -3.38 25.01 1.96
C TYR A 71 -3.79 23.73 1.21
N GLU A 72 -2.84 22.95 0.73
CA GLU A 72 -3.11 21.67 0.06
C GLU A 72 -3.77 20.66 1.02
N ILE A 73 -3.32 20.60 2.28
CA ILE A 73 -3.99 19.78 3.31
C ILE A 73 -5.44 20.22 3.52
N GLN A 74 -5.71 21.53 3.51
CA GLN A 74 -7.07 22.04 3.65
C GLN A 74 -7.94 21.64 2.46
N ASP A 75 -7.39 21.70 1.24
CA ASP A 75 -8.09 21.27 0.02
C ASP A 75 -8.41 19.77 0.06
N ILE A 76 -7.42 18.92 0.39
CA ILE A 76 -7.63 17.48 0.58
C ILE A 76 -8.70 17.21 1.62
N LYS A 77 -8.65 17.89 2.77
CA LYS A 77 -9.66 17.73 3.83
C LYS A 77 -11.07 18.02 3.32
N SER A 78 -11.21 19.03 2.46
CA SER A 78 -12.49 19.37 1.83
C SER A 78 -12.95 18.28 0.85
N SER A 79 -12.03 17.76 0.03
CA SER A 79 -12.29 16.68 -0.93
C SER A 79 -12.71 15.38 -0.24
N VAL A 80 -11.95 14.95 0.78
CA VAL A 80 -12.26 13.77 1.62
C VAL A 80 -13.65 13.92 2.25
N ARG A 81 -13.98 15.11 2.77
CA ARG A 81 -15.30 15.36 3.35
C ARG A 81 -16.40 15.19 2.30
N GLY A 82 -16.25 15.76 1.11
CA GLY A 82 -17.22 15.61 0.02
C GLY A 82 -17.39 14.16 -0.44
N ILE A 83 -16.29 13.40 -0.55
CA ILE A 83 -16.32 11.96 -0.87
C ILE A 83 -17.04 11.18 0.24
N SER A 84 -16.77 11.49 1.51
CA SER A 84 -17.39 10.84 2.66
C SER A 84 -18.90 11.10 2.74
N GLU A 85 -19.33 12.34 2.53
CA GLU A 85 -20.75 12.71 2.47
C GLU A 85 -21.47 12.00 1.32
N ARG A 86 -20.84 11.95 0.14
CA ARG A 86 -21.37 11.21 -1.02
C ARG A 86 -21.47 9.71 -0.73
N SER A 87 -20.43 9.13 -0.14
CA SER A 87 -20.38 7.73 0.28
C SER A 87 -21.51 7.38 1.25
N LYS A 88 -21.78 8.24 2.24
CA LYS A 88 -22.91 8.08 3.18
C LYS A 88 -24.25 8.19 2.47
N ARG A 89 -24.43 9.20 1.62
CA ARG A 89 -25.70 9.44 0.89
C ARG A 89 -26.11 8.26 0.02
N TYR A 90 -25.15 7.61 -0.63
CA TYR A 90 -25.40 6.48 -1.53
C TYR A 90 -25.14 5.10 -0.89
N GLY A 91 -24.82 5.04 0.41
CA GLY A 91 -24.63 3.77 1.11
C GLY A 91 -23.40 2.96 0.64
N PHE A 92 -22.36 3.62 0.14
CA PHE A 92 -21.10 2.94 -0.26
C PHE A 92 -20.27 2.47 0.94
N GLN A 93 -20.63 2.91 2.15
CA GLN A 93 -19.96 2.49 3.37
C GLN A 93 -20.29 1.02 3.67
N PRO A 94 -19.31 0.22 4.10
CA PRO A 94 -19.58 -1.14 4.53
C PRO A 94 -20.54 -1.12 5.73
N ASN A 95 -21.66 -1.86 5.64
CA ASN A 95 -22.56 -2.06 6.77
C ASN A 95 -21.76 -2.62 7.95
N SER A 96 -21.67 -1.84 9.03
CA SER A 96 -21.00 -2.25 10.28
C SER A 96 -21.65 -3.47 10.95
N ASN A 97 -22.83 -3.88 10.46
CA ASN A 97 -23.60 -5.03 10.95
C ASN A 97 -23.18 -6.37 10.34
N SER A 98 -22.30 -6.41 9.34
CA SER A 98 -21.61 -7.67 9.04
C SER A 98 -20.49 -7.86 10.06
N SER A 99 -20.79 -8.60 11.12
CA SER A 99 -19.86 -9.11 12.13
C SER A 99 -18.79 -10.06 11.57
N GLY A 100 -18.39 -9.89 10.31
CA GLY A 100 -17.15 -10.41 9.79
C GLY A 100 -16.07 -9.42 10.18
N SER A 101 -15.49 -9.60 11.35
CA SER A 101 -14.17 -9.06 11.66
C SER A 101 -13.23 -9.55 10.55
N CYS A 102 -13.11 -8.78 9.47
CA CYS A 102 -12.01 -8.94 8.53
C CYS A 102 -10.79 -8.29 9.18
N ASN A 103 -10.38 -8.85 10.31
CA ASN A 103 -8.98 -8.95 10.67
C ASN A 103 -8.31 -9.79 9.56
N ALA A 104 -8.22 -9.23 8.35
CA ALA A 104 -7.27 -9.70 7.36
C ALA A 104 -5.91 -9.34 7.93
N LYS A 105 -5.45 -10.16 8.88
CA LYS A 105 -4.10 -10.13 9.42
C LYS A 105 -3.22 -10.07 8.20
N TRP A 106 -2.43 -9.01 8.10
CA TRP A 106 -1.54 -8.82 6.97
C TRP A 106 -0.57 -10.01 6.99
N HIS A 107 -0.81 -10.99 6.15
CA HIS A 107 0.05 -12.15 6.00
C HIS A 107 1.12 -11.74 5.01
N ASP A 108 2.38 -11.85 5.41
CA ASP A 108 3.50 -11.70 4.47
C ASP A 108 3.26 -12.68 3.32
N PRO A 109 3.10 -12.21 2.07
CA PRO A 109 2.85 -13.08 0.92
C PRO A 109 3.94 -14.15 0.76
N ARG A 110 5.15 -13.91 1.26
CA ARG A 110 6.26 -14.88 1.26
C ARG A 110 5.98 -16.08 2.16
N LEU A 111 5.14 -15.93 3.20
CA LEU A 111 4.72 -17.06 4.03
C LEU A 111 3.78 -17.99 3.29
N ALA A 112 3.11 -17.55 2.23
CA ALA A 112 2.23 -18.42 1.45
C ALA A 112 2.99 -19.65 0.91
N ALA A 113 4.26 -19.47 0.54
CA ALA A 113 5.12 -20.55 0.06
C ALA A 113 5.37 -21.66 1.11
N LEU A 114 5.24 -21.35 2.41
CA LEU A 114 5.37 -22.36 3.48
C LEU A 114 4.16 -23.28 3.59
N TYR A 115 3.02 -22.90 3.01
CA TYR A 115 1.76 -23.62 3.11
C TYR A 115 1.32 -24.26 1.77
N ILE A 116 2.16 -24.21 0.74
CA ILE A 116 1.89 -24.88 -0.54
C ILE A 116 2.15 -26.37 -0.36
N GLU A 117 1.19 -27.20 -0.75
CA GLU A 117 1.35 -28.66 -0.71
C GLU A 117 2.27 -29.13 -1.83
N GLU A 118 3.07 -30.19 -1.62
CA GLU A 118 3.96 -30.74 -2.64
C GLU A 118 3.21 -31.12 -3.94
N SER A 119 1.95 -31.55 -3.82
CA SER A 119 1.08 -31.91 -4.94
C SER A 119 0.66 -30.73 -5.81
N GLU A 120 0.68 -29.51 -5.27
CA GLU A 120 0.32 -28.26 -5.97
C GLU A 120 1.50 -27.67 -6.76
N VAL A 121 2.74 -28.04 -6.40
CA VAL A 121 3.93 -27.55 -7.10
C VAL A 121 4.13 -28.40 -8.37
N VAL A 122 4.28 -27.76 -9.53
CA VAL A 122 4.49 -28.43 -10.82
C VAL A 122 5.70 -27.84 -11.57
N GLY A 123 6.31 -28.61 -12.47
CA GLY A 123 7.39 -28.12 -13.35
C GLY A 123 8.80 -28.17 -12.75
N PHE A 124 8.96 -28.68 -11.52
CA PHE A 124 10.25 -28.78 -10.83
C PHE A 124 10.74 -30.23 -10.67
N GLN A 125 10.06 -31.21 -11.27
CA GLN A 125 10.38 -32.64 -11.13
C GLN A 125 11.80 -32.97 -11.59
N VAL A 126 12.24 -32.42 -12.73
CA VAL A 126 13.59 -32.65 -13.28
C VAL A 126 14.67 -31.96 -12.42
N PRO A 127 14.58 -30.65 -12.12
CA PRO A 127 15.52 -29.98 -11.20
C PRO A 127 15.60 -30.65 -9.82
N ARG A 128 14.46 -31.07 -9.25
CA ARG A 128 14.41 -31.78 -7.96
C ARG A 128 15.22 -33.06 -8.00
N LYS A 129 15.07 -33.87 -9.05
CA LYS A 129 15.80 -35.13 -9.20
C LYS A 129 17.31 -34.91 -9.30
N ILE A 130 17.73 -33.88 -10.03
CA ILE A 130 19.14 -33.50 -10.16
C ILE A 130 19.70 -33.07 -8.80
N LEU A 131 18.97 -32.25 -8.05
CA LEU A 131 19.38 -31.80 -6.73
C LEU A 131 19.51 -32.97 -5.73
N ILE A 132 18.53 -33.88 -5.72
CA ILE A 132 18.59 -35.09 -4.90
C ILE A 132 19.80 -35.95 -5.30
N ASP A 133 20.07 -36.11 -6.59
CA ASP A 133 21.23 -36.86 -7.07
C ASP A 133 22.55 -36.26 -6.55
N TRP A 134 22.68 -34.92 -6.58
CA TRP A 134 23.85 -34.22 -6.05
C TRP A 134 23.99 -34.36 -4.53
N MET A 135 22.88 -34.34 -3.79
CA MET A 135 22.89 -34.48 -2.33
C MET A 135 23.16 -35.92 -1.88
N VAL A 136 22.64 -36.92 -2.60
CA VAL A 136 22.74 -38.34 -2.22
C VAL A 136 24.06 -38.95 -2.68
N LYS A 137 24.49 -38.68 -3.93
CA LYS A 137 25.80 -39.18 -4.40
C LYS A 137 26.97 -38.49 -3.71
N GLY A 138 26.74 -37.26 -3.24
CA GLY A 138 27.78 -36.43 -2.64
C GLY A 138 28.90 -36.09 -3.63
N ARG A 139 29.86 -35.29 -3.19
CA ARG A 139 31.16 -35.10 -3.84
C ARG A 139 32.24 -35.26 -2.79
N GLU A 140 33.46 -35.60 -3.23
CA GLU A 140 34.60 -35.79 -2.34
C GLU A 140 34.99 -34.51 -1.59
N GLU A 141 34.60 -33.34 -2.13
CA GLU A 141 34.82 -32.03 -1.53
C GLU A 141 33.55 -31.42 -0.93
N ARG A 142 33.74 -30.59 0.10
CA ARG A 142 32.68 -29.86 0.79
C ARG A 142 31.99 -28.89 -0.19
N THR A 143 30.78 -29.24 -0.62
CA THR A 143 30.04 -28.48 -1.64
C THR A 143 28.93 -27.67 -0.99
N VAL A 144 28.86 -26.36 -1.28
CA VAL A 144 27.74 -25.49 -0.90
C VAL A 144 26.83 -25.32 -2.10
N VAL A 145 25.52 -25.54 -1.91
CA VAL A 145 24.51 -25.35 -2.96
C VAL A 145 23.61 -24.20 -2.54
N SER A 146 23.51 -23.18 -3.39
CA SER A 146 22.54 -22.09 -3.27
C SER A 146 21.39 -22.34 -4.22
N VAL A 147 20.16 -22.19 -3.73
CA VAL A 147 18.90 -22.37 -4.48
C VAL A 147 18.10 -21.09 -4.43
#